data_AF-A0A7V8XN47-F1
#
_entry.id   AF-A0A7V8XN47-F1
#
_cell.length_a   1.000
_cell.length_b   1.000
_cell.length_c   1.000
_cell.angle_alpha   90.00
_cell.angle_beta   90.00
_cell.angle_gamma   90.00
#
_symmetry.space_group_name_H-M   'P 1'
#
loop_
_entity.id
_entity.type
_entity.pdbx_description
1 polymer ?
#
loop_
_entity_poly.entity_id
_entity_poly.type
_entity_poly.pdbx_seq_one_letter_code
_entity_poly.pdbx_strand_id
1 'polypeptide(L)'
;MVGTWDGARDFERAPRPANPGRDRYGNTTWFYLYSDSVDHDPSKYHLLPFFAVLAPEWEVWRSRDSGLSGGQTGYNNGQISMHPGHYNLGQNAILGWRSPIASTVSVTASIGPPPQSTCDVPANGVLWSIDQDSRTLLSGAVSPGGATAHPELTATVEAGETLYVVINDAGDSNCDTTLVSLAVETL
;
A
#
# COMPACT_ATOMS: atom_id res chain seq x y z
N MET A 1 23.94 7.94 -5.30
CA MET A 1 23.06 7.65 -6.46
C MET A 1 21.80 8.45 -6.21
N VAL A 2 21.33 9.24 -7.19
CA VAL A 2 20.03 9.91 -7.06
C VAL A 2 18.98 8.96 -7.63
N GLY A 3 17.96 8.64 -6.83
CA GLY A 3 16.90 7.71 -7.19
C GLY A 3 15.53 8.29 -6.86
N THR A 4 14.57 8.02 -7.75
CA THR A 4 13.15 8.30 -7.54
C THR A 4 12.40 7.01 -7.77
N TRP A 5 11.63 6.60 -6.76
CA TRP A 5 10.74 5.45 -6.78
C TRP A 5 9.30 5.93 -6.66
N ASP A 6 8.42 5.41 -7.50
CA ASP A 6 7.00 5.77 -7.51
C ASP A 6 6.20 4.49 -7.64
N GLY A 7 5.45 4.14 -6.58
CA GLY A 7 4.80 2.84 -6.48
C GLY A 7 3.86 2.54 -7.63
N ALA A 8 3.14 3.57 -8.13
CA ALA A 8 2.19 3.40 -9.22
C ALA A 8 2.87 3.31 -10.59
N ARG A 9 3.95 4.07 -10.81
CA ARG A 9 4.75 4.01 -12.05
C ARG A 9 5.57 2.73 -12.16
N ASP A 10 6.03 2.21 -11.02
CA ASP A 10 6.86 1.01 -10.94
C ASP A 10 6.02 -0.28 -10.86
N PHE A 11 4.69 -0.20 -10.72
CA PHE A 11 3.83 -1.38 -10.65
C PHE A 11 3.90 -2.22 -11.95
N GLU A 12 4.39 -3.46 -11.84
CA GLU A 12 4.46 -4.39 -12.97
C GLU A 12 3.06 -4.95 -13.30
N ARG A 13 2.52 -4.50 -14.43
CA ARG A 13 1.19 -4.86 -14.92
C ARG A 13 1.19 -6.14 -15.76
N ALA A 14 0.00 -6.68 -16.02
CA ALA A 14 -0.20 -7.77 -16.97
C ALA A 14 0.46 -7.47 -18.33
N PRO A 15 1.02 -8.49 -19.01
CA PRO A 15 0.88 -9.93 -18.76
C PRO A 15 1.99 -10.54 -17.88
N ARG A 16 2.88 -9.74 -17.29
CA ARG A 16 4.02 -10.25 -16.50
C ARG A 16 4.09 -9.57 -15.13
N PRO A 17 3.04 -9.71 -14.30
CA PRO A 17 3.06 -9.16 -12.96
C PRO A 17 4.09 -9.89 -12.09
N ALA A 18 4.69 -9.19 -11.14
CA ALA A 18 5.58 -9.79 -10.14
C ALA A 18 5.29 -9.26 -8.74
N ASN A 19 5.43 -10.14 -7.74
CA ASN A 19 5.41 -9.80 -6.33
C ASN A 19 6.43 -10.69 -5.61
N PRO A 20 7.58 -10.16 -5.17
CA PRO A 20 7.96 -8.74 -5.19
C PRO A 20 8.14 -8.14 -6.60
N GLY A 21 7.75 -6.88 -6.77
CA GLY A 21 7.87 -6.10 -8.00
C GLY A 21 9.18 -5.31 -8.11
N ARG A 22 9.53 -4.91 -9.33
CA ARG A 22 10.76 -4.15 -9.60
C ARG A 22 10.52 -2.65 -9.66
N ASP A 23 11.55 -1.86 -9.33
CA ASP A 23 11.60 -0.45 -9.70
C ASP A 23 11.95 -0.26 -11.19
N ARG A 24 11.86 0.97 -11.66
CA ARG A 24 12.30 1.38 -13.00
C ARG A 24 13.78 1.13 -13.32
N TYR A 25 14.61 0.83 -12.33
CA TYR A 25 16.05 0.52 -12.49
C TYR A 25 16.30 -1.01 -12.53
N GLY A 26 15.26 -1.83 -12.36
CA GLY A 26 15.31 -3.29 -12.38
C GLY A 26 15.59 -3.95 -11.02
N ASN A 27 15.74 -3.16 -9.95
CA ASN A 27 15.91 -3.69 -8.59
C ASN A 27 14.58 -4.20 -8.05
N THR A 28 14.60 -5.28 -7.28
CA THR A 28 13.42 -5.75 -6.56
C THR A 28 13.19 -4.91 -5.30
N THR A 29 12.27 -3.95 -5.35
CA THR A 29 12.04 -2.95 -4.29
C THR A 29 10.60 -2.93 -3.79
N TRP A 30 9.61 -3.28 -4.61
CA TRP A 30 8.20 -3.15 -4.28
C TRP A 30 7.62 -4.47 -3.77
N PHE A 31 6.91 -4.43 -2.65
CA PHE A 31 6.28 -5.60 -2.03
C PHE A 31 4.79 -5.32 -1.81
N TYR A 32 3.94 -6.19 -2.32
CA TYR A 32 2.48 -6.09 -2.13
C TYR A 32 2.07 -7.13 -1.10
N LEU A 33 1.66 -6.67 0.08
CA LEU A 33 1.62 -7.45 1.30
C LEU A 33 0.25 -7.40 1.97
N TYR A 34 -0.03 -8.40 2.81
CA TYR A 34 -1.06 -8.37 3.83
C TYR A 34 -0.50 -8.85 5.17
N SER A 35 -1.19 -8.56 6.27
CA SER A 35 -0.83 -9.05 7.60
C SER A 35 -1.84 -10.08 8.14
N ASP A 36 -1.40 -10.91 9.10
CA ASP A 36 -2.29 -11.82 9.85
C ASP A 36 -3.09 -11.12 10.97
N SER A 37 -2.71 -9.89 11.30
CA SER A 37 -3.29 -9.09 12.38
C SER A 37 -3.09 -7.61 12.13
N VAL A 38 -3.77 -6.77 12.90
CA VAL A 38 -3.63 -5.31 12.82
C VAL A 38 -2.30 -4.80 13.36
N ASP A 39 -1.54 -5.64 14.08
CA ASP A 39 -0.21 -5.31 14.61
C ASP A 39 0.78 -4.92 13.50
N HIS A 40 1.61 -3.91 13.80
CA HIS A 40 2.67 -3.42 12.91
C HIS A 40 3.95 -4.26 13.10
N ASP A 41 3.86 -5.54 12.75
CA ASP A 41 4.92 -6.53 12.90
C ASP A 41 5.26 -7.14 11.53
N PRO A 42 6.35 -6.71 10.87
CA PRO A 42 6.76 -7.23 9.57
C PRO A 42 6.99 -8.74 9.52
N SER A 43 7.24 -9.41 10.66
CA SER A 43 7.37 -10.87 10.69
C SER A 43 6.05 -11.60 10.42
N LYS A 44 4.92 -10.89 10.54
CA LYS A 44 3.56 -11.36 10.23
C LYS A 44 3.06 -10.88 8.87
N TYR A 45 3.90 -10.24 8.08
CA TYR A 45 3.53 -9.76 6.75
C TYR A 45 3.82 -10.83 5.71
N HIS A 46 2.87 -11.04 4.79
CA HIS A 46 2.92 -12.06 3.76
C HIS A 46 2.74 -11.42 2.39
N LEU A 47 3.45 -11.93 1.40
CA LEU A 47 3.19 -11.57 0.00
C LEU A 47 1.77 -11.96 -0.37
N LEU A 48 1.05 -11.04 -0.98
CA LEU A 48 -0.22 -11.30 -1.65
C LEU A 48 0.05 -12.25 -2.83
N PRO A 49 -0.44 -13.51 -2.81
CA PRO A 49 0.02 -14.53 -3.77
C PRO A 49 -0.81 -14.59 -5.05
N PHE A 50 -2.00 -13.96 -5.10
CA PHE A 50 -2.91 -14.05 -6.23
C PHE A 50 -2.98 -12.73 -6.99
N PHE A 51 -2.70 -12.76 -8.30
CA PHE A 51 -2.84 -11.61 -9.18
C PHE A 51 -4.11 -11.70 -10.02
N ALA A 52 -4.84 -10.59 -10.15
CA ALA A 52 -6.06 -10.53 -10.95
C ALA A 52 -6.14 -9.21 -11.74
N VAL A 53 -6.58 -9.31 -13.00
CA VAL A 53 -6.99 -8.16 -13.82
C VAL A 53 -8.51 -8.02 -13.66
N LEU A 54 -8.95 -6.97 -12.97
CA LEU A 54 -10.38 -6.67 -12.79
C LEU A 54 -10.94 -5.83 -13.94
N ALA A 55 -10.13 -4.89 -14.43
CA ALA A 55 -10.43 -4.04 -15.56
C ALA A 55 -9.10 -3.62 -16.24
N PRO A 56 -9.13 -3.08 -17.47
CA PRO A 56 -7.93 -2.57 -18.13
C PRO A 56 -7.15 -1.53 -17.34
N GLU A 57 -7.77 -0.84 -16.40
CA GLU A 57 -7.18 0.17 -15.53
C GLU A 57 -7.01 -0.30 -14.08
N TRP A 58 -7.48 -1.51 -13.75
CA TRP A 58 -7.52 -2.02 -12.39
C TRP A 58 -6.97 -3.46 -12.29
N GLU A 59 -5.77 -3.57 -11.72
CA GLU A 59 -5.03 -4.82 -11.57
C GLU A 59 -4.57 -4.94 -10.11
N VAL A 60 -4.76 -6.09 -9.47
CA VAL A 60 -4.54 -6.22 -8.03
C VAL A 60 -3.89 -7.55 -7.65
N TRP A 61 -3.05 -7.47 -6.61
CA TRP A 61 -2.67 -8.60 -5.80
C TRP A 61 -3.66 -8.78 -4.64
N ARG A 62 -3.95 -10.03 -4.27
CA ARG A 62 -4.90 -10.38 -3.20
C ARG A 62 -4.39 -11.53 -2.35
N SER A 63 -4.82 -11.56 -1.10
CA SER A 63 -4.54 -12.65 -0.15
C SER A 63 -5.35 -13.92 -0.44
N ARG A 64 -6.42 -13.82 -1.24
CA ARG A 64 -7.31 -14.94 -1.63
C ARG A 64 -7.58 -14.93 -3.13
N ASP A 65 -7.74 -16.13 -3.70
CA ASP A 65 -8.00 -16.35 -5.14
C ASP A 65 -9.43 -15.92 -5.56
N SER A 66 -10.34 -15.80 -4.59
CA SER A 66 -11.70 -15.30 -4.83
C SER A 66 -12.24 -14.47 -3.67
N GLY A 67 -13.15 -13.55 -4.01
CA GLY A 67 -13.81 -12.64 -3.07
C GLY A 67 -12.99 -11.41 -2.68
N LEU A 68 -13.66 -10.44 -2.07
CA LEU A 68 -13.06 -9.21 -1.55
C LEU A 68 -12.70 -9.30 -0.06
N SER A 69 -12.84 -10.47 0.55
CA SER A 69 -12.77 -10.62 2.01
C SER A 69 -11.37 -10.51 2.61
N GLY A 70 -10.30 -10.47 1.80
CA GLY A 70 -8.92 -10.38 2.27
C GLY A 70 -8.21 -9.15 1.74
N GLY A 71 -7.06 -8.82 2.34
CA GLY A 71 -6.27 -7.64 1.96
C GLY A 71 -5.87 -7.64 0.48
N GLN A 72 -5.84 -6.44 -0.12
CA GLN A 72 -5.52 -6.24 -1.53
C GLN A 72 -4.62 -5.01 -1.73
N THR A 73 -3.75 -5.08 -2.73
CA THR A 73 -2.91 -3.95 -3.16
C THR A 73 -2.65 -4.09 -4.65
N GLY A 74 -2.82 -3.00 -5.41
CA GLY A 74 -2.72 -3.06 -6.86
C GLY A 74 -2.66 -1.71 -7.53
N TYR A 75 -2.72 -1.68 -8.86
CA TYR A 75 -2.79 -0.47 -9.67
C TYR A 75 -4.25 -0.11 -9.99
N ASN A 76 -4.60 1.16 -9.86
CA ASN A 76 -5.87 1.73 -10.31
C ASN A 76 -5.65 3.14 -10.88
N ASN A 77 -5.81 3.28 -12.20
CA ASN A 77 -5.80 4.57 -12.92
C ASN A 77 -4.66 5.53 -12.52
N GLY A 78 -3.42 5.02 -12.45
CA GLY A 78 -2.23 5.82 -12.13
C GLY A 78 -1.93 5.96 -10.63
N GLN A 79 -2.68 5.29 -9.76
CA GLN A 79 -2.41 5.21 -8.33
C GLN A 79 -2.35 3.75 -7.87
N ILE A 80 -1.87 3.53 -6.65
CA ILE A 80 -2.03 2.25 -5.97
C ILE A 80 -3.41 2.20 -5.33
N SER A 81 -4.17 1.14 -5.55
CA SER A 81 -5.40 0.84 -4.84
C SER A 81 -5.11 -0.18 -3.75
N MET A 82 -5.54 0.12 -2.53
CA MET A 82 -5.38 -0.72 -1.35
C MET A 82 -6.73 -0.95 -0.72
N HIS A 83 -6.97 -2.16 -0.22
CA HIS A 83 -8.18 -2.47 0.54
C HIS A 83 -7.82 -3.43 1.67
N PRO A 84 -8.07 -3.08 2.95
CA PRO A 84 -7.77 -3.96 4.07
C PRO A 84 -8.62 -5.26 3.97
N GLY A 85 -8.22 -6.30 4.69
CA GLY A 85 -9.05 -7.49 4.79
C GLY A 85 -10.33 -7.21 5.57
N HIS A 86 -11.28 -8.14 5.50
CA HIS A 86 -12.49 -8.06 6.29
C HIS A 86 -12.18 -8.00 7.79
N TYR A 87 -12.92 -7.22 8.56
CA TYR A 87 -12.60 -6.91 9.97
C TYR A 87 -12.43 -8.12 10.88
N ASN A 88 -13.14 -9.22 10.59
CA ASN A 88 -12.99 -10.46 11.35
C ASN A 88 -11.70 -11.24 11.04
N LEU A 89 -10.96 -10.86 9.99
CA LEU A 89 -9.62 -11.36 9.70
C LEU A 89 -8.54 -10.45 10.27
N GLY A 90 -8.85 -9.18 10.55
CA GLY A 90 -7.91 -8.20 11.09
C GLY A 90 -6.67 -7.98 10.20
N GLN A 91 -6.81 -8.07 8.87
CA GLN A 91 -5.66 -7.94 7.96
C GLN A 91 -5.50 -6.52 7.47
N ASN A 92 -4.28 -6.01 7.51
CA ASN A 92 -3.91 -4.78 6.84
C ASN A 92 -3.65 -5.04 5.35
N ALA A 93 -3.88 -4.03 4.51
CA ALA A 93 -3.28 -3.95 3.18
C ALA A 93 -2.00 -3.14 3.25
N ILE A 94 -0.92 -3.64 2.65
CA ILE A 94 0.42 -3.09 2.88
C ILE A 94 1.17 -2.95 1.55
N LEU A 95 1.71 -1.76 1.30
CA LEU A 95 2.67 -1.50 0.24
C LEU A 95 4.05 -1.28 0.87
N GLY A 96 4.99 -2.18 0.59
CA GLY A 96 6.38 -2.07 1.05
C GLY A 96 7.31 -1.55 -0.04
N TRP A 97 8.21 -0.63 0.33
CA TRP A 97 9.37 -0.21 -0.45
C TRP A 97 10.64 -0.59 0.29
N ARG A 98 11.41 -1.52 -0.28
CA ARG A 98 12.73 -1.90 0.23
C ARG A 98 13.80 -1.04 -0.40
N SER A 99 14.59 -0.36 0.42
CA SER A 99 15.63 0.53 -0.05
C SER A 99 16.75 -0.25 -0.75
N PRO A 100 17.11 0.11 -2.00
CA PRO A 100 18.30 -0.44 -2.66
C PRO A 100 19.59 0.31 -2.28
N ILE A 101 19.50 1.31 -1.40
CA ILE A 101 20.59 2.24 -1.07
C ILE A 101 20.65 2.54 0.43
N ALA A 102 21.79 3.05 0.90
CA ALA A 102 21.91 3.70 2.20
C ALA A 102 21.92 5.22 2.01
N SER A 103 20.89 5.92 2.50
CA SER A 103 20.72 7.38 2.35
C SER A 103 19.62 7.93 3.25
N THR A 104 19.55 9.26 3.36
CA THR A 104 18.30 9.93 3.71
C THR A 104 17.43 10.07 2.46
N VAL A 105 16.14 9.79 2.59
CA VAL A 105 15.13 9.93 1.55
C VAL A 105 14.00 10.85 2.00
N SER A 106 13.43 11.59 1.06
CA SER A 106 12.10 12.20 1.19
C SER A 106 11.04 11.18 0.81
N VAL A 107 9.97 11.12 1.60
CA VAL A 107 8.81 10.25 1.38
C VAL A 107 7.59 11.14 1.31
N THR A 108 6.90 11.09 0.17
CA THR A 108 5.62 11.79 -0.02
C THR A 108 4.55 10.78 -0.38
N ALA A 109 3.35 10.97 0.17
CA ALA A 109 2.21 10.17 -0.23
C ALA A 109 0.92 11.00 -0.33
N SER A 110 -0.05 10.45 -1.06
CA SER A 110 -1.45 10.85 -1.00
C SER A 110 -2.27 9.64 -0.60
N ILE A 111 -3.18 9.78 0.36
CA ILE A 111 -3.96 8.66 0.92
C ILE A 111 -5.41 9.14 1.05
N GLY A 112 -6.32 8.56 0.27
CA GLY A 112 -7.72 9.00 0.30
C GLY A 112 -8.68 8.05 -0.40
N PRO A 113 -9.99 8.27 -0.27
CA PRO A 113 -10.98 7.47 -0.96
C PRO A 113 -10.92 7.71 -2.47
N PRO A 114 -11.41 6.77 -3.30
CA PRO A 114 -11.60 7.02 -4.73
C PRO A 114 -12.61 8.17 -4.95
N PRO A 115 -12.47 8.97 -6.02
CA PRO A 115 -13.31 10.16 -6.27
C PRO A 115 -14.82 9.91 -6.36
N GLN A 116 -15.23 8.67 -6.63
CA GLN A 116 -16.62 8.24 -6.77
C GLN A 116 -16.86 6.95 -5.99
N SER A 117 -16.59 6.93 -4.68
CA SER A 117 -17.07 5.81 -3.86
C SER A 117 -18.61 5.90 -3.77
N THR A 118 -19.32 5.16 -4.62
CA THR A 118 -20.79 4.97 -4.54
C THR A 118 -21.17 4.03 -3.38
N CYS A 119 -20.46 4.16 -2.27
CA CYS A 119 -20.67 3.33 -1.11
C CYS A 119 -21.90 3.83 -0.36
N ASP A 120 -23.01 3.12 -0.52
CA ASP A 120 -24.26 3.43 0.17
C ASP A 120 -24.41 2.63 1.49
N VAL A 121 -23.31 2.12 2.04
CA VAL A 121 -23.29 1.45 3.35
C VAL A 121 -22.50 2.30 4.36
N PRO A 122 -22.89 2.29 5.65
CA PRO A 122 -22.06 2.89 6.69
C PRO A 122 -20.66 2.29 6.68
N ALA A 123 -19.65 3.15 6.80
CA ALA A 123 -18.23 2.80 6.87
C ALA A 123 -17.56 3.67 7.94
N ASN A 124 -16.44 3.19 8.50
CA ASN A 124 -15.61 3.97 9.42
C ASN A 124 -14.43 4.66 8.73
N GLY A 125 -14.15 4.33 7.47
CA GLY A 125 -13.00 4.80 6.73
C GLY A 125 -11.77 4.02 7.14
N VAL A 126 -10.59 4.59 6.89
CA VAL A 126 -9.33 3.87 7.11
C VAL A 126 -8.43 4.55 8.13
N LEU A 127 -7.68 3.74 8.86
CA LEU A 127 -6.46 4.17 9.54
C LEU A 127 -5.28 3.92 8.59
N TRP A 128 -4.32 4.84 8.56
CA TRP A 128 -3.11 4.69 7.78
C TRP A 128 -1.86 4.95 8.59
N SER A 129 -0.75 4.31 8.21
CA SER A 129 0.58 4.65 8.72
C SER A 129 1.65 4.56 7.64
N ILE A 130 2.75 5.26 7.90
CA ILE A 130 4.05 5.04 7.27
C ILE A 130 4.97 4.48 8.35
N ASP A 131 5.41 3.24 8.16
CA ASP A 131 6.32 2.55 9.06
C ASP A 131 7.70 2.37 8.44
N GLN A 132 8.73 2.26 9.27
CA GLN A 132 10.05 1.76 8.92
C GLN A 132 10.30 0.52 9.77
N ASP A 133 10.39 -0.64 9.11
CA ASP A 133 10.35 -1.94 9.77
C ASP A 133 9.15 -2.03 10.74
N SER A 134 9.38 -2.24 12.03
CA SER A 134 8.32 -2.32 13.05
C SER A 134 8.01 -0.98 13.74
N ARG A 135 8.59 0.14 13.27
CA ARG A 135 8.43 1.46 13.89
C ARG A 135 7.55 2.35 13.03
N THR A 136 6.42 2.79 13.58
CA THR A 136 5.59 3.83 12.94
C THR A 136 6.28 5.19 13.00
N LEU A 137 6.47 5.80 11.83
CA LEU A 137 7.03 7.14 11.68
C LEU A 137 5.94 8.21 11.67
N LEU A 138 4.84 7.92 10.99
CA LEU A 138 3.70 8.82 10.83
C LEU A 138 2.41 8.01 10.70
N SER A 139 1.31 8.53 11.20
CA SER A 139 -0.01 7.88 11.08
C SER A 139 -1.13 8.90 11.06
N GLY A 140 -2.31 8.45 10.64
CA GLY A 140 -3.53 9.25 10.63
C GLY A 140 -4.76 8.41 10.30
N ALA A 141 -5.85 9.10 10.00
CA ALA A 141 -7.10 8.50 9.59
C ALA A 141 -7.69 9.27 8.41
N VAL A 142 -8.45 8.57 7.57
CA VAL A 142 -9.27 9.17 6.52
C VAL A 142 -10.70 8.66 6.70
N SER A 143 -11.61 9.56 7.03
CA SER A 143 -13.03 9.24 7.18
C SER A 143 -13.66 8.83 5.84
N PRO A 144 -14.80 8.13 5.84
CA PRO A 144 -15.52 7.79 4.61
C PRO A 144 -15.88 9.04 3.81
N GLY A 145 -15.53 9.06 2.52
CA GLY A 145 -15.72 10.25 1.67
C GLY A 145 -14.94 11.49 2.13
N GLY A 146 -14.00 11.33 3.05
CA GLY A 146 -13.19 12.40 3.62
C GLY A 146 -12.15 12.94 2.63
N ALA A 147 -11.49 14.02 3.03
CA ALA A 147 -10.41 14.61 2.25
C ALA A 147 -9.19 13.67 2.21
N THR A 148 -8.49 13.68 1.08
CA THR A 148 -7.20 12.99 0.91
C THR A 148 -6.15 13.58 1.85
N ALA A 149 -5.47 12.72 2.60
CA ALA A 149 -4.30 13.07 3.39
C ALA A 149 -3.05 13.16 2.49
N HIS A 150 -2.15 14.08 2.79
CA HIS A 150 -0.90 14.30 2.05
C HIS A 150 0.33 14.26 2.98
N PRO A 151 0.65 13.11 3.58
CA PRO A 151 1.81 13.02 4.45
C PRO A 151 3.13 13.20 3.69
N GLU A 152 4.06 13.89 4.35
CA GLU A 152 5.44 14.07 3.90
C GLU A 152 6.38 13.91 5.10
N LEU A 153 7.46 13.15 4.92
CA LEU A 153 8.49 12.97 5.94
C LEU A 153 9.86 12.72 5.30
N THR A 154 10.91 12.79 6.13
CA THR A 154 12.24 12.29 5.75
C THR A 154 12.59 11.08 6.61
N ALA A 155 13.27 10.11 6.01
CA ALA A 155 13.73 8.91 6.70
C ALA A 155 15.17 8.59 6.29
N THR A 156 16.02 8.26 7.27
CA THR A 156 17.32 7.63 6.98
C THR A 156 17.10 6.13 6.88
N VAL A 157 17.53 5.56 5.76
CA VAL A 157 17.40 4.14 5.44
C VAL A 157 18.75 3.53 5.13
N GLU A 158 18.93 2.27 5.51
CA GLU A 158 20.02 1.41 5.03
C GLU A 158 19.56 0.56 3.84
N ALA A 159 20.52 0.04 3.05
CA ALA A 159 20.20 -0.87 1.97
C ALA A 159 19.59 -2.17 2.54
N GLY A 160 18.37 -2.50 2.10
CA GLY A 160 17.59 -3.64 2.57
C GLY A 160 16.54 -3.32 3.63
N GLU A 161 16.59 -2.15 4.27
CA GLU A 161 15.50 -1.69 5.15
C GLU A 161 14.24 -1.41 4.34
N THR A 162 13.08 -1.54 4.97
CA THR A 162 11.78 -1.39 4.28
C THR A 162 10.93 -0.31 4.93
N LEU A 163 10.40 0.58 4.09
CA LEU A 163 9.31 1.48 4.45
C LEU A 163 7.98 0.85 4.03
N TYR A 164 6.97 0.98 4.87
CA TYR A 164 5.63 0.43 4.61
C TYR A 164 4.59 1.53 4.65
N VAL A 165 3.69 1.56 3.67
CA VAL A 165 2.38 2.21 3.82
C VAL A 165 1.40 1.12 4.23
N VAL A 166 0.75 1.30 5.37
CA VAL A 166 -0.20 0.35 5.94
C VAL A 166 -1.59 0.98 5.91
N ILE A 167 -2.58 0.24 5.40
CA ILE A 167 -4.00 0.60 5.44
C ILE A 167 -4.75 -0.42 6.29
N ASN A 168 -5.44 0.08 7.30
CA ASN A 168 -6.24 -0.67 8.26
C ASN A 168 -7.70 -0.18 8.20
N ASP A 169 -8.65 -1.07 8.52
CA ASP A 169 -10.09 -0.90 8.32
C ASP A 169 -10.82 -0.05 9.38
N ALA A 170 -10.10 0.52 10.34
CA ALA A 170 -10.71 1.32 11.43
C ALA A 170 -11.90 0.62 12.15
N GLY A 171 -11.96 -0.71 12.12
CA GLY A 171 -13.03 -1.52 12.73
C GLY A 171 -14.09 -2.08 11.78
N ASP A 172 -14.18 -1.64 10.53
CA ASP A 172 -14.98 -2.30 9.50
C ASP A 172 -14.40 -2.05 8.10
N SER A 173 -14.30 -3.08 7.26
CA SER A 173 -13.66 -2.95 5.94
C SER A 173 -14.62 -2.52 4.82
N ASN A 174 -15.80 -1.97 5.12
CA ASN A 174 -16.75 -1.66 4.06
C ASN A 174 -16.32 -0.40 3.35
N CYS A 175 -16.12 -0.51 2.04
CA CYS A 175 -15.80 0.64 1.18
C CYS A 175 -14.48 1.35 1.53
N ASP A 176 -13.54 0.60 2.08
CA ASP A 176 -12.21 1.07 2.45
C ASP A 176 -11.20 0.94 1.30
N THR A 177 -11.69 0.87 0.07
CA THR A 177 -10.81 1.07 -1.09
C THR A 177 -10.16 2.43 -0.92
N THR A 178 -8.83 2.42 -0.80
CA THR A 178 -8.03 3.61 -0.58
C THR A 178 -7.08 3.75 -1.75
N LEU A 179 -7.09 4.92 -2.39
CA LEU A 179 -6.10 5.28 -3.39
C LEU A 179 -4.90 5.89 -2.70
N VAL A 180 -3.74 5.32 -3.01
CA VAL A 180 -2.44 5.68 -2.48
C VAL A 180 -1.51 6.05 -3.62
N SER A 181 -0.91 7.24 -3.54
CA SER A 181 0.32 7.53 -4.27
C SER A 181 1.46 7.51 -3.26
N LEU A 182 2.58 6.87 -3.59
CA LEU A 182 3.79 6.86 -2.76
C LEU A 182 4.98 7.14 -3.65
N ALA A 183 5.74 8.19 -3.32
CA ALA A 183 7.00 8.52 -3.95
C ALA A 183 8.11 8.60 -2.90
N VAL A 184 9.25 8.01 -3.23
CA VAL A 184 10.47 8.04 -2.42
C VAL A 184 11.59 8.63 -3.26
N GLU A 185 12.30 9.62 -2.72
CA GLU A 185 13.36 10.34 -3.43
C GLU A 185 14.58 10.50 -2.54
N THR A 186 15.77 10.26 -3.06
CA THR A 186 17.01 10.57 -2.34
C THR A 186 17.20 12.08 -2.17
N LEU A 187 17.63 12.51 -0.98
CA LEU A 187 18.03 13.89 -0.71
C LEU A 187 19.50 14.17 -1.07
#